data_AF-A0AA37R734-F1
#
_entry.id   AF-A0AA37R734-F1
#
_cell.length_a   1.000
_cell.length_b   1.000
_cell.length_c   1.000
_cell.angle_alpha   90.00
_cell.angle_beta   90.00
_cell.angle_gamma   90.00
#
_symmetry.space_group_name_H-M   'P 1'
#
loop_
_entity.id
_entity.type
_entity.pdbx_description
1 polymer ?
#
loop_
_entity_poly.entity_id
_entity_poly.type
_entity_poly.pdbx_seq_one_letter_code
_entity_poly.pdbx_strand_id
1 'polypeptide(L)'
;MLGVYVSLLGTPSQDARFFDADRSGTPAVDDDLSSYRDVVIEHFRLNNDIYDEVSSITLAPSHDFPIQAARFGLGKNAPWISASLEVMVDDPDEHSFVFMLASHTHTVNVEQAFIRAHFGASAEIYIDPSVEIFTEIFKSERHSVIYISAHGAYNHWGSGKEDHILFSDECIIPGNVLHSCIPKSLYARNVILNICNGATVEISCNPYSRGLAASIARGNQRVVSHLWPVNPIYAASFGLLVLHYLSERDLLAASREAFAVLNQEKDSIIQMVRSLGENCDALSDHLEKTEFRMNAFKNIGSIAVYS
;
A
#
# COMPACT_ATOMS: atom_id res chain seq x y z
N MET A 1 -7.23 -22.07 12.91
CA MET A 1 -7.51 -20.89 13.76
C MET A 1 -8.89 -20.39 13.40
N LEU A 2 -9.78 -20.14 14.36
CA LEU A 2 -11.09 -19.54 14.10
C LEU A 2 -10.86 -18.05 13.81
N GLY A 3 -11.19 -17.59 12.60
CA GLY A 3 -11.11 -16.19 12.22
C GLY A 3 -12.12 -15.38 13.03
N VAL A 4 -11.64 -14.50 13.90
CA VAL A 4 -12.46 -13.56 14.65
C VAL A 4 -12.46 -12.24 13.88
N TYR A 5 -13.65 -11.77 13.52
CA TYR A 5 -13.86 -10.55 12.74
C TYR A 5 -14.47 -9.47 13.65
N VAL A 6 -13.86 -8.30 13.70
CA VAL A 6 -14.36 -7.14 14.46
C VAL A 6 -14.70 -6.02 13.48
N SER A 7 -15.89 -5.44 13.65
CA SER A 7 -16.32 -4.23 12.94
C SER A 7 -16.13 -3.01 13.83
N LEU A 8 -15.35 -2.03 13.36
CA LEU A 8 -15.07 -0.80 14.08
C LEU A 8 -15.94 0.33 13.51
N LEU A 9 -16.76 0.95 14.35
CA LEU A 9 -17.56 2.13 14.01
C LEU A 9 -16.98 3.35 14.73
N GLY A 10 -16.49 4.33 13.97
CA GLY A 10 -16.05 5.59 14.56
C GLY A 10 -17.21 6.49 14.96
N THR A 11 -17.16 7.08 16.16
CA THR A 11 -18.12 8.11 16.56
C THR A 11 -17.87 9.42 15.78
N PRO A 12 -18.90 10.07 15.23
CA PRO A 12 -18.78 11.20 14.29
C PRO A 12 -18.45 12.55 14.96
N SER A 13 -17.64 12.57 16.02
CA SER A 13 -17.07 13.83 16.51
C SER A 13 -15.90 14.22 15.60
N GLN A 14 -16.22 14.65 14.38
CA GLN A 14 -15.24 15.10 13.39
C GLN A 14 -14.58 16.39 13.88
N ASP A 15 -13.34 16.28 14.34
CA ASP A 15 -12.48 17.45 14.52
C ASP A 15 -11.96 17.87 13.14
N ALA A 16 -12.65 18.83 12.52
CA ALA A 16 -12.36 19.30 11.16
C ALA A 16 -10.94 19.87 10.98
N ARG A 17 -10.17 20.07 12.06
CA ARG A 17 -8.80 20.60 12.01
C ARG A 17 -7.80 19.64 11.38
N PHE A 18 -8.07 18.33 11.41
CA PHE A 18 -7.15 17.34 10.87
C PHE A 18 -7.35 17.05 9.39
N PHE A 19 -8.40 17.58 8.76
CA PHE A 19 -8.77 17.25 7.39
C PHE A 19 -8.56 18.43 6.46
N ASP A 20 -8.12 18.14 5.25
CA ASP A 20 -8.07 19.10 4.16
C ASP A 20 -9.49 19.59 3.85
N ALA A 21 -9.71 20.90 3.92
CA ALA A 21 -11.01 21.54 3.71
C ALA A 21 -11.57 21.29 2.30
N ASP A 22 -10.69 21.06 1.33
CA ASP A 22 -11.03 20.75 -0.06
C ASP A 22 -11.05 19.23 -0.34
N ARG A 23 -10.56 18.40 0.61
CA ARG A 23 -10.47 16.93 0.49
C ARG A 23 -10.88 16.23 1.79
N SER A 24 -12.19 16.03 1.98
CA SER A 24 -12.71 15.30 3.14
C SER A 24 -12.12 13.89 3.28
N GLY A 25 -11.77 13.50 4.51
CA GLY A 25 -11.15 12.21 4.81
C GLY A 25 -9.64 12.17 4.57
N THR A 26 -9.06 13.15 3.86
CA THR A 26 -7.61 13.28 3.72
C THR A 26 -7.06 14.18 4.82
N PRO A 27 -5.96 13.80 5.49
CA PRO A 27 -5.35 14.69 6.46
C PRO A 27 -4.83 16.00 5.83
N ALA A 28 -4.84 17.10 6.58
CA ALA A 28 -4.30 18.38 6.09
C ALA A 28 -2.80 18.26 5.74
N VAL A 29 -2.42 18.71 4.54
CA VAL A 29 -1.10 18.47 3.90
C VAL A 29 0.10 19.03 4.70
N ASP A 30 -0.14 20.03 5.55
CA ASP A 30 0.92 20.77 6.26
C ASP A 30 1.18 20.30 7.70
N ASP A 31 0.42 19.33 8.22
CA ASP A 31 0.62 18.81 9.58
C ASP A 31 1.45 17.51 9.57
N ASP A 32 2.26 17.25 10.60
CA ASP A 32 3.05 16.02 10.71
C ASP A 32 2.19 14.79 11.06
N LEU A 33 0.93 15.04 11.44
CA LEU A 33 -0.11 14.08 11.82
C LEU A 33 0.23 13.20 13.03
N SER A 34 1.25 13.55 13.81
CA SER A 34 1.65 12.75 14.98
C SER A 34 0.53 12.69 16.02
N SER A 35 -0.21 13.79 16.24
CA SER A 35 -1.39 13.77 17.12
C SER A 35 -2.52 12.91 16.57
N TYR A 36 -2.65 12.81 15.24
CA TYR A 36 -3.65 11.95 14.61
C TYR A 36 -3.38 10.46 14.90
N ARG A 37 -2.11 10.04 14.89
CA ARG A 37 -1.72 8.68 15.32
C ARG A 37 -2.26 8.37 16.72
N ASP A 38 -2.02 9.26 17.68
CA ASP A 38 -2.38 9.03 19.07
C ASP A 38 -3.91 9.01 19.25
N VAL A 39 -4.64 9.88 18.51
CA VAL A 39 -6.11 9.86 18.44
C VAL A 39 -6.63 8.53 17.89
N VAL A 40 -6.03 8.01 16.81
CA VAL A 40 -6.42 6.73 16.21
C VAL A 40 -6.16 5.57 17.19
N ILE A 41 -5.00 5.57 17.87
CA ILE A 41 -4.66 4.58 18.88
C ILE A 41 -5.68 4.59 20.03
N GLU A 42 -6.04 5.77 20.53
CA GLU A 42 -7.00 5.90 21.62
C GLU A 42 -8.40 5.49 21.19
N HIS A 43 -8.85 6.00 20.03
CA HIS A 43 -10.20 5.80 19.52
C HIS A 43 -10.52 4.31 19.29
N PHE A 44 -9.61 3.60 18.62
CA PHE A 44 -9.77 2.18 18.32
C PHE A 44 -9.15 1.27 19.39
N ARG A 45 -8.62 1.83 20.47
CA ARG A 45 -7.95 1.09 21.55
C ARG A 45 -6.86 0.16 21.02
N LEU A 46 -6.03 0.65 20.10
CA LEU A 46 -5.02 -0.13 19.39
C LEU A 46 -3.87 -0.64 20.28
N ASN A 47 -3.84 -0.33 21.57
CA ASN A 47 -2.93 -0.97 22.51
C ASN A 47 -3.45 -2.32 23.04
N ASN A 48 -4.75 -2.59 22.88
CA ASN A 48 -5.39 -3.78 23.42
C ASN A 48 -4.90 -5.06 22.72
N ASP A 49 -4.86 -6.16 23.47
CA ASP A 49 -4.25 -7.42 23.03
C ASP A 49 -5.16 -8.20 22.05
N ILE A 50 -6.44 -7.84 21.95
CA ILE A 50 -7.38 -8.45 20.99
C ILE A 50 -6.86 -8.43 19.55
N TYR A 51 -6.18 -7.37 19.16
CA TYR A 51 -5.60 -7.20 17.82
C TYR A 51 -4.38 -8.11 17.56
N ASP A 52 -3.77 -8.66 18.61
CA ASP A 52 -2.73 -9.68 18.51
C ASP A 52 -3.33 -11.09 18.38
N GLU A 53 -4.63 -11.24 18.67
CA GLU A 53 -5.37 -12.51 18.62
C GLU A 53 -6.22 -12.67 17.33
N VAL A 54 -6.56 -11.58 16.65
CA VAL A 54 -7.37 -11.61 15.43
C VAL A 54 -6.52 -11.60 14.16
N SER A 55 -6.91 -12.39 13.17
CA SER A 55 -6.23 -12.44 11.87
C SER A 55 -6.61 -11.27 10.96
N SER A 56 -7.86 -10.81 11.04
CA SER A 56 -8.38 -9.75 10.17
C SER A 56 -9.44 -8.90 10.88
N ILE A 57 -9.63 -7.68 10.39
CA ILE A 57 -10.65 -6.73 10.82
C ILE A 57 -11.39 -6.18 9.60
N THR A 58 -12.65 -5.81 9.77
CA THR A 58 -13.41 -5.09 8.75
C THR A 58 -13.66 -3.68 9.24
N LEU A 59 -13.19 -2.69 8.50
CA LEU A 59 -13.48 -1.29 8.80
C LEU A 59 -14.81 -0.93 8.15
N ALA A 60 -15.74 -0.36 8.93
CA ALA A 60 -16.92 0.22 8.33
C ALA A 60 -16.47 1.40 7.44
N PRO A 61 -16.83 1.42 6.15
CA PRO A 61 -16.38 2.45 5.20
C PRO A 61 -16.95 3.79 5.61
N SER A 62 -16.17 4.52 6.39
CA SER A 62 -16.53 5.85 6.89
C SER A 62 -15.35 6.79 6.75
N HIS A 63 -14.12 6.35 7.05
CA HIS A 63 -12.90 7.14 6.90
C HIS A 63 -11.66 6.24 6.73
N ASP A 64 -10.62 6.80 6.11
CA ASP A 64 -9.30 6.18 5.94
C ASP A 64 -8.51 6.23 7.26
N PHE A 65 -8.71 5.25 8.14
CA PHE A 65 -7.98 5.19 9.40
C PHE A 65 -6.66 4.41 9.26
N PRO A 66 -5.52 4.97 9.70
CA PRO A 66 -4.21 4.32 9.60
C PRO A 66 -3.98 3.26 10.70
N ILE A 67 -4.91 2.32 10.83
CA ILE A 67 -4.94 1.33 11.92
C ILE A 67 -3.67 0.48 11.95
N GLN A 68 -3.25 -0.04 10.80
CA GLN A 68 -2.08 -0.91 10.70
C GLN A 68 -0.79 -0.13 10.98
N ALA A 69 -0.61 1.03 10.34
CA ALA A 69 0.54 1.89 10.60
C ALA A 69 0.63 2.37 12.05
N ALA A 70 -0.51 2.69 12.68
CA ALA A 70 -0.56 3.05 14.10
C ALA A 70 -0.12 1.88 15.00
N ARG A 71 -0.52 0.63 14.70
CA ARG A 71 -0.04 -0.54 15.44
C ARG A 71 1.42 -0.86 15.17
N PHE A 72 1.90 -0.71 13.95
CA PHE A 72 3.33 -0.83 13.65
C PHE A 72 4.16 0.19 14.43
N GLY A 73 3.65 1.42 14.58
CA GLY A 73 4.26 2.46 15.43
C GLY A 73 4.33 2.11 16.92
N LEU A 74 3.48 1.19 17.39
CA LEU A 74 3.53 0.62 18.75
C LEU A 74 4.48 -0.59 18.84
N GLY A 75 5.17 -0.95 17.75
CA GLY A 75 5.98 -2.17 17.67
C GLY A 75 5.15 -3.47 17.71
N LYS A 76 3.84 -3.38 17.46
CA LYS A 76 2.90 -4.51 17.49
C LYS A 76 2.57 -5.00 16.09
N ASN A 77 2.14 -6.26 16.00
CA ASN A 77 1.51 -6.78 14.79
C ASN A 77 0.17 -6.09 14.56
N ALA A 78 -0.28 -6.08 13.31
CA ALA A 78 -1.62 -5.63 12.94
C ALA A 78 -2.37 -6.77 12.24
N PRO A 79 -3.70 -6.84 12.36
CA PRO A 79 -4.50 -7.73 11.53
C PRO A 79 -4.59 -7.23 10.08
N TRP A 80 -4.96 -8.13 9.17
CA TRP A 80 -5.34 -7.77 7.80
C TRP A 80 -6.60 -6.90 7.79
N ILE A 81 -6.70 -5.94 6.86
CA ILE A 81 -7.96 -5.24 6.61
C ILE A 81 -8.75 -6.06 5.58
N SER A 82 -9.82 -6.70 6.02
CA SER A 82 -10.68 -7.54 5.19
C SER A 82 -11.55 -6.67 4.29
N ALA A 83 -11.30 -6.71 2.99
CA ALA A 83 -12.13 -6.12 1.94
C ALA A 83 -13.11 -7.14 1.32
N SER A 84 -12.85 -8.43 1.54
CA SER A 84 -13.71 -9.55 1.14
C SER A 84 -14.06 -10.44 2.34
N LEU A 85 -15.10 -11.27 2.18
CA LEU A 85 -15.47 -12.35 3.11
C LEU A 85 -14.86 -13.71 2.69
N GLU A 86 -14.08 -13.73 1.62
CA GLU A 86 -13.38 -14.92 1.16
C GLU A 86 -12.30 -15.36 2.16
N VAL A 87 -12.00 -16.67 2.17
CA VAL A 87 -10.92 -17.21 3.00
C VAL A 87 -9.58 -16.85 2.37
N MET A 88 -8.68 -16.30 3.18
CA MET A 88 -7.31 -16.03 2.74
C MET A 88 -6.59 -17.33 2.39
N VAL A 89 -5.98 -17.33 1.22
CA VAL A 89 -5.14 -18.41 0.70
C VAL A 89 -3.68 -18.10 1.03
N ASP A 90 -2.84 -19.14 1.14
CA ASP A 90 -1.41 -19.01 1.42
C ASP A 90 -0.63 -18.51 0.19
N ASP A 91 0.54 -17.91 0.44
CA ASP A 91 1.50 -17.56 -0.61
C ASP A 91 2.07 -18.83 -1.28
N PRO A 92 2.54 -18.76 -2.54
CA PRO A 92 3.29 -19.86 -3.13
C PRO A 92 4.65 -20.03 -2.45
N ASP A 93 5.24 -21.23 -2.57
CA ASP A 93 6.59 -21.51 -2.05
C ASP A 93 7.68 -20.62 -2.67
N GLU A 94 7.51 -20.26 -3.95
CA GLU A 94 8.42 -19.37 -4.69
C GLU A 94 7.63 -18.22 -5.32
N HIS A 95 8.14 -17.00 -5.14
CA HIS A 95 7.55 -15.81 -5.74
C HIS A 95 8.05 -15.56 -7.17
N SER A 96 7.11 -15.39 -8.09
CA SER A 96 7.33 -14.82 -9.42
C SER A 96 6.86 -13.37 -9.48
N PHE A 97 7.68 -12.49 -10.07
CA PHE A 97 7.53 -11.04 -10.01
C PHE A 97 7.31 -10.41 -11.39
N VAL A 98 6.48 -9.36 -11.44
CA VAL A 98 6.35 -8.45 -12.59
C VAL A 98 6.21 -7.02 -12.09
N PHE A 99 6.80 -6.08 -12.83
CA PHE A 99 6.89 -4.68 -12.46
C PHE A 99 6.27 -3.80 -13.55
N MET A 100 5.38 -2.90 -13.17
CA MET A 100 4.76 -1.90 -14.04
C MET A 100 5.07 -0.52 -13.51
N LEU A 101 5.79 0.30 -14.28
CA LEU A 101 6.25 1.60 -13.85
C LEU A 101 5.77 2.70 -14.81
N ALA A 102 5.40 3.84 -14.23
CA ALA A 102 5.10 5.06 -14.95
C ALA A 102 6.40 5.80 -15.31
N SER A 103 6.60 6.09 -16.60
CA SER A 103 7.85 6.68 -17.13
C SER A 103 8.16 8.09 -16.63
N HIS A 104 7.12 8.84 -16.25
CA HIS A 104 7.24 10.25 -15.86
C HIS A 104 7.29 10.47 -14.34
N THR A 105 7.45 9.40 -13.56
CA THR A 105 7.62 9.52 -12.11
C THR A 105 9.06 9.94 -11.77
N HIS A 106 9.21 10.73 -10.70
CA HIS A 106 10.54 11.16 -10.23
C HIS A 106 11.43 9.99 -9.75
N THR A 107 10.86 8.82 -9.50
CA THR A 107 11.51 7.65 -8.89
C THR A 107 11.75 6.49 -9.85
N VAL A 108 11.25 6.55 -11.11
CA VAL A 108 11.35 5.44 -12.06
C VAL A 108 12.79 4.90 -12.21
N ASN A 109 13.78 5.79 -12.26
CA ASN A 109 15.17 5.40 -12.44
C ASN A 109 15.74 4.65 -11.22
N VAL A 110 15.39 5.06 -9.99
CA VAL A 110 15.85 4.35 -8.78
C VAL A 110 15.14 3.01 -8.64
N GLU A 111 13.85 2.96 -8.98
CA GLU A 111 13.07 1.72 -8.97
C GLU A 111 13.61 0.71 -9.99
N GLN A 112 13.86 1.13 -11.24
CA GLN A 112 14.46 0.28 -12.26
C GLN A 112 15.85 -0.24 -11.85
N ALA A 113 16.71 0.63 -11.31
CA ALA A 113 18.04 0.24 -10.87
C ALA A 113 17.98 -0.79 -9.74
N PHE A 114 17.14 -0.56 -8.73
CA PHE A 114 16.89 -1.50 -7.65
C PHE A 114 16.36 -2.84 -8.19
N ILE A 115 15.32 -2.80 -9.03
CA ILE A 115 14.68 -4.03 -9.54
C ILE A 115 15.68 -4.87 -10.32
N ARG A 116 16.50 -4.25 -11.18
CA ARG A 116 17.49 -4.96 -11.98
C ARG A 116 18.63 -5.53 -11.14
N ALA A 117 19.05 -4.82 -10.10
CA ALA A 117 20.08 -5.32 -9.19
C ALA A 117 19.54 -6.47 -8.32
N HIS A 118 18.33 -6.33 -7.78
CA HIS A 118 17.76 -7.28 -6.83
C HIS A 118 17.16 -8.54 -7.50
N PHE A 119 16.44 -8.37 -8.61
CA PHE A 119 15.75 -9.47 -9.32
C PHE A 119 16.46 -9.91 -10.61
N GLY A 120 17.60 -9.28 -10.91
CA GLY A 120 18.45 -9.61 -12.05
C GLY A 120 18.11 -8.86 -13.34
N ALA A 121 19.07 -8.90 -14.28
CA ALA A 121 18.99 -8.18 -15.55
C ALA A 121 17.81 -8.60 -16.43
N SER A 122 17.21 -9.79 -16.20
CA SER A 122 16.05 -10.31 -16.92
C SER A 122 14.70 -10.00 -16.26
N ALA A 123 14.65 -9.21 -15.18
CA ALA A 123 13.41 -8.82 -14.52
C ALA A 123 12.35 -8.28 -15.52
N GLU A 124 11.10 -8.70 -15.37
CA GLU A 124 10.01 -8.35 -16.28
C GLU A 124 9.45 -6.96 -15.91
N ILE A 125 9.94 -5.92 -16.58
CA ILE A 125 9.55 -4.52 -16.34
C ILE A 125 8.82 -3.97 -17.56
N TYR A 126 7.58 -3.52 -17.33
CA TYR A 126 6.77 -2.79 -18.31
C TYR A 126 6.73 -1.31 -17.96
N ILE A 127 7.10 -0.46 -18.91
CA ILE A 127 6.98 0.99 -18.78
C ILE A 127 5.75 1.43 -19.55
N ASP A 128 4.86 2.15 -18.88
CA ASP A 128 3.58 2.63 -19.43
C ASP A 128 2.80 1.53 -20.18
N PRO A 129 2.42 0.42 -19.51
CA PRO A 129 1.69 -0.66 -20.18
C PRO A 129 0.33 -0.17 -20.69
N SER A 130 -0.05 -0.62 -21.89
CA SER A 130 -1.41 -0.40 -22.41
C SER A 130 -2.44 -1.17 -21.57
N VAL A 131 -3.73 -0.84 -21.74
CA VAL A 131 -4.83 -1.54 -21.07
C VAL A 131 -4.82 -3.04 -21.37
N GLU A 132 -4.48 -3.42 -22.61
CA GLU A 132 -4.41 -4.82 -23.04
C GLU A 132 -3.29 -5.57 -22.32
N ILE A 133 -2.08 -5.00 -22.30
CA ILE A 133 -0.90 -5.58 -21.62
C ILE A 133 -1.17 -5.66 -20.11
N PHE A 134 -1.68 -4.59 -19.52
CA PHE A 134 -2.07 -4.55 -18.12
C PHE A 134 -3.04 -5.69 -17.79
N THR A 135 -4.12 -5.81 -18.57
CA THR A 135 -5.17 -6.82 -18.37
C THR A 135 -4.62 -8.24 -18.54
N GLU A 136 -3.75 -8.47 -19.52
CA GLU A 136 -3.10 -9.77 -19.73
C GLU A 136 -2.28 -10.18 -18.51
N ILE A 137 -1.42 -9.28 -18.01
CA ILE A 137 -0.57 -9.55 -16.85
C ILE A 137 -1.42 -9.74 -15.60
N PHE A 138 -2.42 -8.87 -15.36
CA PHE A 138 -3.23 -8.95 -14.16
C PHE A 138 -4.16 -10.17 -14.13
N LYS A 139 -4.53 -10.74 -15.29
CA LYS A 139 -5.28 -12.01 -15.35
C LYS A 139 -4.39 -13.25 -15.38
N SER A 140 -3.12 -13.09 -15.73
CA SER A 140 -2.14 -14.16 -15.81
C SER A 140 -1.83 -14.78 -14.45
N GLU A 141 -1.86 -16.10 -14.34
CA GLU A 141 -1.43 -16.83 -13.14
C GLU A 141 0.10 -16.98 -13.03
N ARG A 142 0.86 -16.44 -14.00
CA ARG A 142 2.33 -16.56 -14.03
C ARG A 142 3.02 -15.81 -12.90
N HIS A 143 2.40 -14.75 -12.39
CA HIS A 143 2.99 -13.82 -11.45
C HIS A 143 2.25 -13.85 -10.11
N SER A 144 2.99 -14.18 -9.05
CA SER A 144 2.52 -14.14 -7.67
C SER A 144 2.70 -12.77 -7.01
N VAL A 145 3.58 -11.92 -7.56
CA VAL A 145 3.83 -10.57 -7.08
C VAL A 145 3.74 -9.59 -8.26
N ILE A 146 2.87 -8.58 -8.11
CA ILE A 146 2.74 -7.48 -9.07
C ILE A 146 3.10 -6.18 -8.35
N TYR A 147 4.14 -5.50 -8.84
CA TYR A 147 4.51 -4.16 -8.38
C TYR A 147 4.03 -3.12 -9.39
N ILE A 148 3.24 -2.15 -8.95
CA ILE A 148 2.75 -1.04 -9.77
C ILE A 148 3.20 0.26 -9.13
N SER A 149 3.97 1.07 -9.86
CA SER A 149 4.34 2.43 -9.45
C SER A 149 3.83 3.43 -10.48
N ALA A 150 2.81 4.20 -10.09
CA ALA A 150 2.05 5.05 -10.99
C ALA A 150 1.30 6.15 -10.22
N HIS A 151 0.63 7.06 -10.95
CA HIS A 151 -0.28 8.01 -10.35
C HIS A 151 -1.68 7.42 -10.24
N GLY A 152 -2.37 7.75 -9.15
CA GLY A 152 -3.77 7.40 -8.93
C GLY A 152 -4.61 8.64 -9.10
N ALA A 153 -5.72 8.51 -9.80
CA ALA A 153 -6.78 9.49 -9.79
C ALA A 153 -8.01 8.84 -9.19
N TYR A 154 -8.48 9.41 -8.08
CA TYR A 154 -9.58 8.88 -7.32
C TYR A 154 -10.68 9.93 -7.19
N ASN A 155 -11.93 9.54 -7.47
CA ASN A 155 -13.06 10.43 -7.40
C ASN A 155 -13.76 10.32 -6.05
N HIS A 156 -13.18 10.94 -5.02
CA HIS A 156 -13.67 10.96 -3.63
C HIS A 156 -15.15 11.33 -3.44
N TRP A 157 -15.79 11.93 -4.46
CA TRP A 157 -17.13 12.53 -4.36
C TRP A 157 -18.16 11.91 -5.31
N GLY A 158 -17.80 10.88 -6.09
CA GLY A 158 -18.73 10.25 -7.04
C GLY A 158 -19.25 11.18 -8.15
N SER A 159 -18.62 12.34 -8.38
CA SER A 159 -19.09 13.40 -9.30
C SER A 159 -18.89 13.11 -10.80
N GLY A 160 -18.79 11.82 -11.18
CA GLY A 160 -18.85 11.37 -12.58
C GLY A 160 -17.51 11.07 -13.27
N LYS A 161 -16.36 11.20 -12.60
CA LYS A 161 -15.08 10.66 -13.10
C LYS A 161 -14.84 9.26 -12.54
N GLU A 162 -14.47 8.31 -13.39
CA GLU A 162 -14.07 6.96 -12.96
C GLU A 162 -12.67 6.99 -12.35
N ASP A 163 -12.47 6.17 -11.31
CA ASP A 163 -11.15 5.94 -10.72
C ASP A 163 -10.22 5.32 -11.77
N HIS A 164 -8.95 5.70 -11.78
CA HIS A 164 -7.99 5.14 -12.73
C HIS A 164 -6.54 5.16 -12.23
N ILE A 165 -5.73 4.28 -12.82
CA ILE A 165 -4.26 4.30 -12.72
C ILE A 165 -3.73 5.03 -13.96
N LEU A 166 -2.91 6.05 -13.75
CA LEU A 166 -2.27 6.85 -14.79
C LEU A 166 -0.78 6.50 -14.82
N PHE A 167 -0.36 5.80 -15.87
CA PHE A 167 1.07 5.57 -16.15
C PHE A 167 1.67 6.70 -16.98
N SER A 168 0.95 7.13 -18.01
CA SER A 168 1.26 8.29 -18.86
C SER A 168 -0.04 8.85 -19.44
N ASP A 169 0.02 10.01 -20.10
CA ASP A 169 -1.17 10.64 -20.73
C ASP A 169 -1.87 9.73 -21.75
N GLU A 170 -1.16 8.76 -22.32
CA GLU A 170 -1.67 7.79 -23.29
C GLU A 170 -2.01 6.43 -22.66
N CYS A 171 -1.50 6.14 -21.47
CA CYS A 171 -1.65 4.86 -20.78
C CYS A 171 -2.41 5.03 -19.47
N ILE A 172 -3.74 4.95 -19.59
CA ILE A 172 -4.69 5.09 -18.49
C ILE A 172 -5.43 3.78 -18.32
N ILE A 173 -5.38 3.20 -17.11
CA ILE A 173 -6.11 1.98 -16.76
C ILE A 173 -7.37 2.37 -15.97
N PRO A 174 -8.57 2.23 -16.54
CA PRO A 174 -9.81 2.54 -15.84
C PRO A 174 -10.07 1.55 -14.70
N GLY A 175 -10.72 2.00 -13.64
CA GLY A 175 -11.03 1.18 -12.46
C GLY A 175 -11.91 -0.04 -12.77
N ASN A 176 -12.79 0.05 -13.77
CA ASN A 176 -13.59 -1.09 -14.22
C ASN A 176 -12.75 -2.25 -14.80
N VAL A 177 -11.59 -1.95 -15.39
CA VAL A 177 -10.64 -2.95 -15.88
C VAL A 177 -10.07 -3.72 -14.69
N LEU A 178 -9.64 -3.02 -13.64
CA LEU A 178 -9.14 -3.62 -12.40
C LEU A 178 -10.16 -4.56 -11.77
N HIS A 179 -11.43 -4.13 -11.65
CA HIS A 179 -12.51 -4.98 -11.12
C HIS A 179 -12.74 -6.26 -11.95
N SER A 180 -12.48 -6.21 -13.25
CA SER A 180 -12.62 -7.36 -14.15
C SER A 180 -11.45 -8.36 -14.06
N CYS A 181 -10.34 -7.97 -13.44
CA CYS A 181 -9.13 -8.77 -13.34
C CYS A 181 -9.16 -9.63 -12.07
N ILE A 182 -9.96 -10.68 -12.12
CA ILE A 182 -10.07 -11.66 -11.03
C ILE A 182 -8.97 -12.72 -11.22
N PRO A 183 -8.00 -12.84 -10.30
CA PRO A 183 -7.04 -13.94 -10.33
C PRO A 183 -7.74 -15.28 -10.14
N LYS A 184 -7.34 -16.26 -10.95
CA LYS A 184 -7.81 -17.65 -10.86
C LYS A 184 -6.79 -18.58 -10.16
N SER A 185 -5.72 -17.99 -9.63
CA SER A 185 -4.65 -18.70 -8.93
C SER A 185 -5.16 -19.43 -7.69
N LEU A 186 -4.59 -20.62 -7.44
CA LEU A 186 -4.76 -21.41 -6.22
C LEU A 186 -3.92 -20.89 -5.04
N TYR A 187 -3.05 -19.91 -5.29
CA TYR A 187 -2.20 -19.26 -4.29
C TYR A 187 -2.50 -17.77 -4.21
N ALA A 188 -2.16 -17.15 -3.08
CA ALA A 188 -2.23 -15.71 -2.93
C ALA A 188 -1.34 -15.00 -3.93
N ARG A 189 -1.87 -13.92 -4.51
CA ARG A 189 -1.11 -12.92 -5.25
C ARG A 189 -0.95 -11.68 -4.40
N ASN A 190 0.27 -11.18 -4.29
CA ASN A 190 0.59 -9.94 -3.63
C ASN A 190 0.68 -8.80 -4.65
N VAL A 191 -0.10 -7.74 -4.44
CA VAL A 191 -0.08 -6.54 -5.28
C VAL A 191 0.45 -5.38 -4.45
N ILE A 192 1.60 -4.84 -4.85
CA ILE A 192 2.14 -3.62 -4.28
C ILE A 192 1.69 -2.49 -5.19
N LEU A 193 0.56 -1.89 -4.83
CA LEU A 193 -0.03 -0.78 -5.55
C LEU A 193 0.58 0.51 -4.99
N ASN A 194 1.78 0.84 -5.44
CA ASN A 194 2.54 2.03 -5.01
C ASN A 194 1.94 3.31 -5.62
N ILE A 195 0.73 3.65 -5.16
CA ILE A 195 -0.12 4.71 -5.68
C ILE A 195 -0.71 5.51 -4.51
N CYS A 196 -0.58 6.84 -4.57
CA CYS A 196 -1.24 7.78 -3.65
C CYS A 196 -2.77 7.61 -3.71
N ASN A 197 -3.45 7.59 -2.56
CA ASN A 197 -4.89 7.29 -2.45
C ASN A 197 -5.31 5.90 -2.98
N GLY A 198 -4.39 5.01 -3.34
CA GLY A 198 -4.76 3.69 -3.86
C GLY A 198 -5.41 2.80 -2.79
N ALA A 199 -5.16 3.06 -1.50
CA ALA A 199 -5.79 2.38 -0.37
C ALA A 199 -7.06 3.07 0.15
N THR A 200 -7.40 4.27 -0.35
CA THR A 200 -8.58 5.00 0.09
C THR A 200 -9.85 4.21 -0.19
N VAL A 201 -10.77 4.21 0.77
CA VAL A 201 -12.12 3.67 0.60
C VAL A 201 -13.17 4.76 0.72
N GLU A 202 -14.06 4.83 -0.27
CA GLU A 202 -15.22 5.73 -0.22
C GLU A 202 -16.24 5.24 0.81
N ILE A 203 -16.95 6.19 1.43
CA ILE A 203 -18.10 5.90 2.29
C ILE A 203 -19.18 5.22 1.46
N SER A 204 -19.36 3.92 1.65
CA SER A 204 -20.42 3.15 1.02
C SER A 204 -21.34 2.55 2.08
N CYS A 205 -22.65 2.60 1.87
CA CYS A 205 -23.61 1.91 2.75
C CYS A 205 -23.63 0.38 2.52
N ASN A 206 -22.58 -0.19 1.92
CA ASN A 206 -22.47 -1.57 1.48
C ASN A 206 -21.06 -2.09 1.88
N PRO A 207 -20.90 -3.35 2.33
CA PRO A 207 -19.56 -3.94 2.51
C PRO A 207 -18.67 -3.91 1.25
N TYR A 208 -19.23 -3.60 0.08
CA TYR A 208 -18.44 -3.31 -1.12
C TYR A 208 -17.59 -2.04 -0.92
N SER A 209 -16.30 -2.27 -0.67
CA SER A 209 -15.31 -1.19 -0.52
C SER A 209 -14.98 -0.62 -1.90
N ARG A 210 -15.39 0.62 -2.15
CA ARG A 210 -15.04 1.36 -3.37
C ARG A 210 -13.67 2.00 -3.15
N GLY A 211 -12.67 1.61 -3.93
CA GLY A 211 -11.26 1.96 -3.72
C GLY A 211 -10.38 1.07 -4.59
N LEU A 212 -9.26 1.55 -5.15
CA LEU A 212 -8.45 0.75 -6.07
C LEU A 212 -7.98 -0.56 -5.41
N ALA A 213 -7.32 -0.46 -4.25
CA ALA A 213 -6.81 -1.62 -3.52
C ALA A 213 -7.94 -2.50 -2.96
N ALA A 214 -8.90 -1.91 -2.26
CA ALA A 214 -9.98 -2.68 -1.62
C ALA A 214 -10.88 -3.40 -2.63
N SER A 215 -11.02 -2.87 -3.85
CA SER A 215 -11.86 -3.49 -4.88
C SER A 215 -11.24 -4.69 -5.58
N ILE A 216 -9.91 -4.82 -5.53
CA ILE A 216 -9.19 -5.96 -6.11
C ILE A 216 -8.76 -6.96 -5.03
N ALA A 217 -8.68 -6.54 -3.77
CA ALA A 217 -8.39 -7.42 -2.64
C ALA A 217 -9.48 -8.50 -2.46
N ARG A 218 -9.04 -9.73 -2.22
CA ARG A 218 -9.89 -10.93 -2.05
C ARG A 218 -9.07 -12.09 -1.46
N GLY A 219 -9.70 -13.24 -1.25
CA GLY A 219 -9.06 -14.38 -0.58
C GLY A 219 -7.72 -14.83 -1.19
N ASN A 220 -7.58 -14.74 -2.51
CA ASN A 220 -6.33 -15.04 -3.23
C ASN A 220 -5.59 -13.80 -3.78
N GLN A 221 -5.94 -12.59 -3.36
CA GLN A 221 -5.24 -11.37 -3.77
C GLN A 221 -5.15 -10.35 -2.63
N ARG A 222 -3.93 -10.09 -2.19
CA ARG A 222 -3.61 -9.14 -1.14
C ARG A 222 -3.02 -7.88 -1.74
N VAL A 223 -3.32 -6.73 -1.17
CA VAL A 223 -2.92 -5.45 -1.75
C VAL A 223 -2.37 -4.53 -0.69
N VAL A 224 -1.20 -3.95 -0.90
CA VAL A 224 -0.70 -2.83 -0.10
C VAL A 224 -0.70 -1.55 -0.93
N SER A 225 -1.11 -0.43 -0.33
CA SER A 225 -1.15 0.88 -0.97
C SER A 225 -1.16 2.02 0.05
N HIS A 226 -1.17 3.27 -0.43
CA HIS A 226 -1.23 4.48 0.38
C HIS A 226 -2.66 5.03 0.52
N LEU A 227 -3.07 5.36 1.75
CA LEU A 227 -4.37 5.91 2.16
C LEU A 227 -4.54 7.38 1.76
N TRP A 228 -3.45 8.08 1.50
CA TRP A 228 -3.46 9.50 1.10
C TRP A 228 -2.20 9.83 0.30
N PRO A 229 -2.07 11.06 -0.26
CA PRO A 229 -0.87 11.45 -0.99
C PRO A 229 0.35 11.51 -0.07
N VAL A 230 1.43 10.86 -0.49
CA VAL A 230 2.72 10.86 0.20
C VAL A 230 3.83 11.37 -0.72
N ASN A 231 4.99 11.65 -0.13
CA ASN A 231 6.16 12.00 -0.93
C ASN A 231 6.56 10.82 -1.85
N PRO A 232 6.83 11.05 -3.15
CA PRO A 232 7.20 9.99 -4.07
C PRO A 232 8.43 9.17 -3.64
N ILE A 233 9.43 9.80 -3.02
CA ILE A 233 10.62 9.13 -2.54
C ILE A 233 10.26 8.15 -1.42
N TYR A 234 9.37 8.56 -0.50
CA TYR A 234 8.87 7.67 0.54
C TYR A 234 8.10 6.48 -0.06
N ALA A 235 7.18 6.73 -0.99
CA ALA A 235 6.39 5.70 -1.66
C ALA A 235 7.30 4.65 -2.33
N ALA A 236 8.24 5.10 -3.17
CA ALA A 236 9.22 4.22 -3.81
C ALA A 236 10.09 3.47 -2.79
N SER A 237 10.61 4.15 -1.76
CA SER A 237 11.42 3.49 -0.72
C SER A 237 10.64 2.40 0.00
N PHE A 238 9.39 2.67 0.36
CA PHE A 238 8.51 1.70 1.00
C PHE A 238 8.24 0.50 0.08
N GLY A 239 7.82 0.74 -1.16
CA GLY A 239 7.53 -0.32 -2.12
C GLY A 239 8.72 -1.23 -2.43
N LEU A 240 9.92 -0.65 -2.59
CA LEU A 240 11.16 -1.41 -2.83
C LEU A 240 11.59 -2.21 -1.60
N LEU A 241 11.42 -1.68 -0.38
CA LEU A 241 11.67 -2.43 0.85
C LEU A 241 10.66 -3.57 1.04
N VAL A 242 9.39 -3.37 0.70
CA VAL A 242 8.39 -4.45 0.71
C VAL A 242 8.80 -5.55 -0.27
N LEU A 243 9.22 -5.20 -1.49
CA LEU A 243 9.74 -6.15 -2.47
C LEU A 243 10.91 -6.98 -1.94
N HIS A 244 11.84 -6.33 -1.23
CA HIS A 244 12.98 -7.02 -0.61
C HIS A 244 12.52 -8.06 0.43
N TYR A 245 11.66 -7.66 1.36
CA TYR A 245 11.24 -8.52 2.47
C TYR A 245 10.26 -9.62 2.08
N LEU A 246 9.52 -9.46 0.97
CA LEU A 246 8.59 -10.47 0.46
C LEU A 246 9.25 -11.81 0.13
N SER A 247 10.56 -11.85 -0.09
CA SER A 247 11.30 -13.09 -0.30
C SER A 247 11.24 -14.05 0.90
N GLU A 248 11.03 -13.53 2.11
CA GLU A 248 11.05 -14.31 3.36
C GLU A 248 9.79 -14.12 4.22
N ARG A 249 8.88 -13.23 3.82
CA ARG A 249 7.76 -12.76 4.64
C ARG A 249 6.50 -12.67 3.79
N ASP A 250 5.34 -12.86 4.42
CA ASP A 250 4.08 -12.45 3.80
C ASP A 250 4.01 -10.92 3.62
N LEU A 251 3.07 -10.45 2.80
CA LEU A 251 2.96 -9.03 2.45
C LEU A 251 2.74 -8.11 3.66
N LEU A 252 2.02 -8.55 4.70
CA LEU A 252 1.75 -7.74 5.87
C LEU A 252 2.98 -7.61 6.76
N ALA A 253 3.70 -8.71 6.97
CA ALA A 253 4.98 -8.72 7.66
C ALA A 253 6.04 -7.92 6.90
N ALA A 254 6.14 -8.09 5.57
CA ALA A 254 7.04 -7.29 4.73
C ALA A 254 6.75 -5.78 4.82
N SER A 255 5.46 -5.41 4.84
CA SER A 255 5.02 -4.02 5.04
C SER A 255 5.43 -3.47 6.41
N ARG A 256 5.34 -4.29 7.46
CA ARG A 256 5.78 -3.92 8.82
C ARG A 256 7.30 -3.72 8.90
N GLU A 257 8.09 -4.59 8.28
CA GLU A 257 9.56 -4.46 8.26
C GLU A 257 9.98 -3.20 7.48
N ALA A 258 9.36 -2.94 6.32
CA ALA A 258 9.57 -1.71 5.56
C ALA A 258 9.19 -0.46 6.38
N PHE A 259 8.05 -0.49 7.09
CA PHE A 259 7.65 0.57 8.02
C PHE A 259 8.70 0.78 9.10
N ALA A 260 9.19 -0.30 9.74
CA ALA A 260 10.14 -0.22 10.85
C ALA A 260 11.46 0.44 10.44
N VAL A 261 11.94 0.14 9.22
CA VAL A 261 13.10 0.80 8.62
C VAL A 261 12.82 2.29 8.41
N LEU A 262 11.71 2.64 7.74
CA LEU A 262 11.41 4.03 7.38
C LEU A 262 10.94 4.91 8.55
N ASN A 263 10.60 4.30 9.68
CA ASN A 263 10.26 5.00 10.93
C ASN A 263 11.51 5.38 11.77
N GLN A 264 12.73 5.22 11.24
CA GLN A 264 13.96 5.67 11.89
C GLN A 264 14.40 7.07 11.41
N GLU A 265 15.44 7.61 12.04
CA GLU A 265 16.12 8.81 11.55
C GLU A 265 16.90 8.54 10.25
N LYS A 266 17.04 9.56 9.39
CA LYS A 266 17.60 9.45 8.02
C LYS A 266 18.89 8.63 7.96
N ASP A 267 19.86 8.93 8.81
CA ASP A 267 21.16 8.23 8.81
C ASP A 267 21.01 6.73 9.15
N SER A 268 20.09 6.40 10.06
CA SER A 268 19.78 5.01 10.40
C SER A 268 19.07 4.29 9.25
N ILE A 269 18.17 4.97 8.54
CA ILE A 269 17.53 4.43 7.32
C ILE A 269 18.61 4.05 6.31
N ILE A 270 19.52 4.97 5.99
CA ILE A 270 20.59 4.74 5.01
C ILE A 270 21.49 3.58 5.43
N GLN A 271 21.88 3.52 6.70
CA GLN A 271 22.70 2.42 7.23
C GLN A 271 21.99 1.07 7.14
N MET A 272 20.70 1.01 7.50
CA MET A 272 19.93 -0.23 7.39
C MET A 272 19.80 -0.67 5.94
N VAL A 273 19.44 0.23 5.01
CA VAL A 273 19.31 -0.10 3.58
C VAL A 273 20.64 -0.64 3.02
N ARG A 274 21.77 -0.04 3.39
CA ARG A 274 23.10 -0.56 3.01
C ARG A 274 23.39 -1.94 3.57
N SER A 275 22.93 -2.21 4.79
CA SER A 275 23.12 -3.53 5.42
C SER A 275 22.30 -4.65 4.77
N LEU A 276 21.29 -4.31 3.96
CA LEU A 276 20.51 -5.27 3.17
C LEU A 276 21.28 -5.82 1.94
N GLY A 277 22.42 -5.21 1.60
CA GLY A 277 23.34 -5.66 0.57
C GLY A 277 23.43 -4.73 -0.65
N GLU A 278 24.41 -5.00 -1.52
CA GLU A 278 24.78 -4.18 -2.69
C GLU A 278 23.60 -3.97 -3.67
N ASN A 279 22.66 -4.90 -3.71
CA ASN A 279 21.46 -4.78 -4.54
C ASN A 279 20.52 -3.63 -4.13
N CYS A 280 20.73 -3.04 -2.95
CA CYS A 280 19.99 -1.91 -2.43
C CYS A 280 20.74 -0.57 -2.57
N ASP A 281 21.95 -0.56 -3.16
CA ASP A 281 22.79 0.63 -3.25
C ASP A 281 22.09 1.79 -3.96
N ALA A 282 21.39 1.51 -5.06
CA ALA A 282 20.61 2.51 -5.80
C ALA A 282 19.61 3.26 -4.91
N LEU A 283 18.96 2.55 -3.98
CA LEU A 283 18.03 3.15 -3.03
C LEU A 283 18.78 3.96 -1.97
N SER A 284 19.86 3.43 -1.38
CA SER A 284 20.63 4.15 -0.37
C SER A 284 21.27 5.45 -0.91
N ASP A 285 21.82 5.40 -2.12
CA ASP A 285 22.44 6.55 -2.80
C ASP A 285 21.40 7.63 -3.13
N HIS A 286 20.18 7.20 -3.45
CA HIS A 286 19.08 8.11 -3.66
C HIS A 286 18.66 8.77 -2.34
N LEU A 287 18.50 7.99 -1.27
CA LEU A 287 18.14 8.47 0.07
C LEU A 287 19.13 9.50 0.62
N GLU A 288 20.43 9.29 0.44
CA GLU A 288 21.46 10.26 0.86
C GLU A 288 21.25 11.65 0.28
N LYS A 289 20.88 11.72 -1.00
CA LYS A 289 20.69 12.96 -1.76
C LYS A 289 19.35 13.66 -1.45
N THR A 290 18.49 13.04 -0.66
CA THR A 290 17.14 13.55 -0.39
C THR A 290 17.06 14.21 0.98
N GLU A 291 16.67 15.48 1.01
CA GLU A 291 16.38 16.22 2.25
C GLU A 291 14.89 16.05 2.58
N PHE A 292 14.53 14.86 3.09
CA PHE A 292 13.14 14.52 3.39
C PHE A 292 13.02 13.68 4.67
N ARG A 293 12.05 14.03 5.51
CA ARG A 293 11.76 13.32 6.76
C ARG A 293 10.83 12.13 6.51
N MET A 294 11.41 10.95 6.30
CA MET A 294 10.66 9.71 6.05
C MET A 294 9.72 9.36 7.20
N ASN A 295 10.19 9.44 8.45
CA ASN A 295 9.47 9.01 9.66
C ASN A 295 8.31 9.92 10.09
N ALA A 296 7.99 11.00 9.35
CA ALA A 296 6.81 11.81 9.64
C ALA A 296 5.54 10.96 9.47
N PHE A 297 4.58 11.05 10.40
CA PHE A 297 3.39 10.18 10.39
C PHE A 297 2.52 10.38 9.13
N LYS A 298 2.56 11.56 8.51
CA LYS A 298 2.00 11.78 7.17
C LYS A 298 2.51 10.83 6.09
N ASN A 299 3.68 10.22 6.24
CA ASN A 299 4.21 9.23 5.31
C ASN A 299 3.95 7.82 5.82
N ILE A 300 4.51 7.50 7.00
CA ILE A 300 4.45 6.16 7.58
C ILE A 300 3.04 5.73 7.96
N GLY A 301 2.17 6.68 8.29
CA GLY A 301 0.75 6.47 8.58
C GLY A 301 -0.06 6.07 7.35
N SER A 302 0.43 6.36 6.13
CA SER A 302 -0.36 6.15 4.91
C SER A 302 -0.58 4.68 4.54
N ILE A 303 0.12 3.74 5.15
CA ILE A 303 0.13 2.36 4.68
C ILE A 303 -1.14 1.63 5.10
N ALA A 304 -1.79 0.96 4.15
CA ALA A 304 -2.81 -0.03 4.42
C ALA A 304 -2.64 -1.27 3.52
N VAL A 305 -2.86 -2.43 4.11
CA VAL A 305 -2.72 -3.76 3.55
C VAL A 305 -4.06 -4.48 3.66
N TYR A 306 -4.66 -4.76 2.51
CA TYR A 306 -5.96 -5.39 2.35
C TYR A 306 -5.84 -6.87 1.95
N SER A 307 -6.84 -7.65 2.38
CA SER A 307 -7.09 -9.04 1.98
C SER A 307 -8.56 -9.25 1.61
#